data_AF-A0A843LK51-F1
#
_entry.id   AF-A0A843LK51-F1
#
_cell.length_a   1.000
_cell.length_b   1.000
_cell.length_c   1.000
_cell.angle_alpha   90.00
_cell.angle_beta   90.00
_cell.angle_gamma   90.00
#
_symmetry.space_group_name_H-M   'P 1'
#
loop_
_entity.id
_entity.type
_entity.pdbx_description
1 polymer ?
#
loop_
_entity_poly.entity_id
_entity_poly.type
_entity_poly.pdbx_seq_one_letter_code
_entity_poly.pdbx_strand_id
1 'polypeptide(L)'
;MVKTFVISAAQGIQSRKHAEKYGSDPNKGEPCKPLIQNIDQYSSDHNAQTVICAVQGMDTEEAELDESLEMRKDIYIDKNRLQRLECKNRAEGEKILGKIEKIQTRIDGIERRVAEVEEEVTGKKEARKLRELGSCIEELTEVRDELEARLADFDGATEAYTPLDVMALNKKAIIADLIVPSQNKDPMTGMLEVAQSKLEKTIIFPHTKQRLKVAPKNMNGKFPRLMLTTGAITHPNYNTTNTRGDQADRMHQYGFCVVDVIDEKLFLPRIVPANASGTFVDMGIRYEQGKKPVKAKIEALVLGDLHNAQIDETIMRANYEMIEFFDPKAVYIHDIFDGQSVTPHKRGMALTRLLDYEAGRTSVENEVEKTYRRALEISKAVGKGKKVRIVLSNHDDMLKRWLEAERFQEEIENKSFGGKLFYSLREGEWPLKKAMEMMGKIPANVEFLSLKSDIRPWGYQLAAHGHKGVNGSKGSLLSLKRGFGKVIMGHVHQPEINGYAISVGTSTEIPLDYQEGQPGTSMAANAVLAEGGFAQLLPIIYGKWKAD
;
A
#
# COMPACT_ATOMS: atom_id res chain seq x y z
N MET A 1 6.90 14.37 -21.84
CA MET A 1 7.89 14.32 -20.74
C MET A 1 7.18 13.69 -19.56
N VAL A 2 7.75 12.64 -18.97
CA VAL A 2 7.15 11.97 -17.81
C VAL A 2 7.19 12.93 -16.62
N LYS A 3 6.09 13.06 -15.90
CA LYS A 3 6.05 13.82 -14.63
C LYS A 3 5.88 12.84 -13.48
N THR A 4 6.85 12.77 -12.59
CA THR A 4 6.82 11.87 -11.43
C THR A 4 6.39 12.63 -10.18
N PHE A 5 5.56 11.99 -9.36
CA PHE A 5 5.13 12.50 -8.06
C PHE A 5 5.52 11.52 -6.96
N VAL A 6 6.03 12.04 -5.85
CA VAL A 6 6.29 11.28 -4.62
C VAL A 6 5.34 11.78 -3.55
N ILE A 7 4.45 10.91 -3.07
CA ILE A 7 3.32 11.28 -2.22
C ILE A 7 3.41 10.53 -0.90
N SER A 8 3.40 11.24 0.23
CA SER A 8 3.41 10.62 1.56
C SER A 8 2.53 11.35 2.58
N ALA A 9 2.33 10.71 3.74
CA ALA A 9 1.64 11.28 4.88
C ALA A 9 2.63 11.71 5.98
N ALA A 10 2.38 12.85 6.61
CA ALA A 10 3.06 13.27 7.83
C ALA A 10 2.03 13.33 8.97
N GLN A 11 2.21 12.50 10.00
CA GLN A 11 1.31 12.46 11.13
C GLN A 11 1.62 13.62 12.09
N GLY A 12 0.59 14.30 12.57
CA GLY A 12 0.75 15.40 13.52
C GLY A 12 1.41 14.96 14.83
N ILE A 13 2.13 15.88 15.46
CA ILE A 13 2.84 15.66 16.72
C ILE A 13 1.89 15.54 17.91
N GLN A 14 2.36 14.93 18.99
CA GLN A 14 1.56 14.79 20.21
C GLN A 14 1.19 16.17 20.77
N SER A 15 -0.09 16.40 21.05
CA SER A 15 -0.52 17.68 21.62
C SER A 15 -0.08 17.76 23.08
N ARG A 16 0.17 18.97 23.58
CA ARG A 16 0.50 19.21 25.01
C ARG A 16 -0.54 18.61 25.96
N LYS A 17 -1.82 18.79 25.65
CA LYS A 17 -2.94 18.23 26.43
C LYS A 17 -2.86 16.70 26.52
N HIS A 18 -2.41 16.04 25.45
CA HIS A 18 -2.20 14.60 25.46
C HIS A 18 -0.89 14.18 26.12
N ALA A 19 0.16 14.97 26.02
CA ALA A 19 1.39 14.76 26.79
C ALA A 19 1.10 14.80 28.30
N GLU A 20 0.28 15.75 28.77
CA GLU A 20 -0.17 15.85 30.17
C GLU A 20 -0.99 14.62 30.61
N LYS A 21 -1.82 14.07 29.71
CA LYS A 21 -2.72 12.95 30.02
C LYS A 21 -2.07 11.57 29.93
N TYR A 22 -1.17 11.39 28.96
CA TYR A 22 -0.63 10.07 28.59
C TYR A 22 0.88 9.95 28.72
N GLY A 23 1.55 11.01 29.20
CA GLY A 23 3.01 11.14 29.20
C GLY A 23 3.50 11.77 27.89
N SER A 24 4.50 12.63 28.03
CA SER A 24 5.20 13.25 26.91
C SER A 24 6.12 12.23 26.23
N ASP A 25 5.99 12.08 24.92
CA ASP A 25 6.91 11.31 24.10
C ASP A 25 7.31 12.16 22.87
N PRO A 26 8.55 12.66 22.84
CA PRO A 26 8.99 13.55 21.77
C PRO A 26 9.06 12.86 20.40
N ASN A 27 9.05 11.53 20.35
CA ASN A 27 9.09 10.80 19.08
C ASN A 27 7.70 10.73 18.41
N LYS A 28 6.61 11.03 19.12
CA LYS A 28 5.26 10.86 18.56
C LYS A 28 4.96 11.90 17.49
N GLY A 29 4.90 11.43 16.25
CA GLY A 29 4.74 12.30 15.08
C GLY A 29 6.04 12.97 14.64
N GLU A 30 7.18 12.69 15.29
CA GLU A 30 8.47 13.23 14.88
C GLU A 30 8.81 12.73 13.46
N PRO A 31 9.40 13.57 12.60
CA PRO A 31 9.80 13.18 11.25
C PRO A 31 10.88 12.08 11.27
N CYS A 32 10.69 11.04 10.47
CA CYS A 32 11.72 10.05 10.20
C CYS A 32 12.78 10.66 9.27
N LYS A 33 13.71 11.42 9.85
CA LYS A 33 14.76 12.18 9.14
C LYS A 33 15.52 11.32 8.10
N PRO A 34 15.93 10.07 8.40
CA PRO A 34 16.59 9.22 7.41
C PRO A 34 15.71 8.94 6.16
N LEU A 35 14.41 8.73 6.36
CA LEU A 35 13.49 8.45 5.25
C LEU A 35 13.29 9.69 4.39
N ILE A 36 13.08 10.85 5.02
CA ILE A 36 12.86 12.11 4.33
C ILE A 36 14.08 12.47 3.47
N GLN A 37 15.29 12.34 4.01
CA GLN A 37 16.52 12.58 3.26
C GLN A 37 16.64 11.65 2.03
N ASN A 38 16.28 10.38 2.18
CA ASN A 38 16.32 9.43 1.07
C ASN A 38 15.21 9.70 0.03
N ILE A 39 14.04 10.19 0.46
CA ILE A 39 12.97 10.64 -0.44
C ILE A 39 13.41 11.90 -1.19
N ASP A 40 14.03 12.86 -0.53
CA ASP A 40 14.51 14.08 -1.17
C ASP A 40 15.59 13.77 -2.23
N GLN A 41 16.52 12.85 -1.91
CA GLN A 41 17.49 12.33 -2.88
C GLN A 41 16.78 11.65 -4.05
N TYR A 42 15.82 10.75 -3.78
CA TYR A 42 15.06 10.06 -4.81
C TYR A 42 14.30 11.03 -5.72
N SER A 43 13.63 12.04 -5.14
CA SER A 43 12.91 13.05 -5.90
C SER A 43 13.86 13.87 -6.76
N SER A 44 15.05 14.19 -6.27
CA SER A 44 16.08 14.86 -7.07
C SER A 44 16.57 13.98 -8.23
N ASP A 45 16.85 12.70 -7.98
CA ASP A 45 17.33 11.74 -9.00
C ASP A 45 16.32 11.56 -10.15
N HIS A 46 15.02 11.65 -9.83
CA HIS A 46 13.93 11.38 -10.77
C HIS A 46 13.21 12.66 -11.25
N ASN A 47 13.68 13.84 -10.87
CA ASN A 47 13.00 15.12 -11.11
C ASN A 47 11.52 15.07 -10.71
N ALA A 48 11.24 14.47 -9.55
CA ALA A 48 9.90 14.24 -9.04
C ALA A 48 9.41 15.40 -8.18
N GLN A 49 8.10 15.66 -8.25
CA GLN A 49 7.42 16.58 -7.35
C GLN A 49 7.03 15.83 -6.06
N THR A 50 7.61 16.23 -4.93
CA THR A 50 7.20 15.74 -3.61
C THR A 50 5.89 16.40 -3.17
N VAL A 51 4.99 15.62 -2.58
CA VAL A 51 3.71 16.04 -2.00
C VAL A 51 3.54 15.33 -0.67
N ILE A 52 3.78 16.03 0.43
CA ILE A 52 3.60 15.50 1.78
C ILE A 52 2.31 16.09 2.34
N CYS A 53 1.36 15.24 2.74
CA CYS A 53 0.13 15.73 3.32
C CYS A 53 0.05 15.46 4.82
N ALA A 54 -0.35 16.47 5.57
CA ALA A 54 -0.61 16.34 7.00
C ALA A 54 -1.78 15.38 7.25
N VAL A 55 -1.58 14.43 8.16
CA VAL A 55 -2.61 13.51 8.68
C VAL A 55 -2.69 13.65 10.19
N GLN A 56 -3.89 13.51 10.74
CA GLN A 56 -4.09 13.66 12.19
C GLN A 56 -3.29 12.60 12.98
N GLY A 57 -2.79 13.02 14.14
CA GLY A 57 -2.16 12.22 15.17
C GLY A 57 -3.12 11.19 15.77
N MET A 58 -3.08 11.07 17.09
CA MET A 58 -4.00 10.25 17.85
C MET A 58 -5.45 10.72 17.66
N ASP A 59 -5.70 12.01 17.55
CA ASP A 59 -7.03 12.54 17.26
C ASP A 59 -7.00 13.85 16.48
N THR A 60 -8.15 14.47 16.36
CA THR A 60 -8.35 15.72 15.60
C THR A 60 -7.60 16.91 16.19
N GLU A 61 -7.19 16.87 17.46
CA GLU A 61 -6.45 17.95 18.11
C GLU A 61 -4.96 17.96 17.71
N GLU A 62 -4.45 16.84 17.19
CA GLU A 62 -3.05 16.62 16.79
C GLU A 62 -2.90 16.76 15.28
N ALA A 63 -3.07 17.98 14.78
CA ALA A 63 -2.98 18.30 13.36
C ALA A 63 -1.70 19.07 12.98
N GLU A 64 -1.04 19.67 13.97
CA GLU A 64 0.23 20.38 13.83
C GLU A 64 1.36 19.39 13.54
N LEU A 65 2.25 19.73 12.62
CA LEU A 65 3.43 18.93 12.29
C LEU A 65 4.62 19.41 13.13
N ASP A 66 5.69 18.63 13.09
CA ASP A 66 6.98 19.08 13.61
C ASP A 66 7.51 20.27 12.81
N GLU A 67 8.13 21.23 13.50
CA GLU A 67 8.68 22.47 12.92
C GLU A 67 9.59 22.20 11.70
N SER A 68 10.37 21.12 11.74
CA SER A 68 11.27 20.78 10.62
C SER A 68 10.53 20.37 9.33
N LEU A 69 9.25 19.97 9.44
CA LEU A 69 8.38 19.78 8.29
C LEU A 69 7.68 21.06 7.87
N GLU A 70 7.26 21.90 8.82
CA GLU A 70 6.56 23.16 8.54
C GLU A 70 7.38 24.12 7.67
N MET A 71 8.71 24.06 7.78
CA MET A 71 9.61 24.86 6.94
C MET A 71 9.66 24.41 5.47
N ARG A 72 9.01 23.30 5.10
CA ARG A 72 9.04 22.75 3.73
C ARG A 72 7.89 23.30 2.87
N LYS A 73 8.18 23.57 1.60
CA LYS A 73 7.22 24.10 0.62
C LYS A 73 6.34 23.05 -0.05
N ASP A 74 6.57 21.78 0.24
CA ASP A 74 5.87 20.63 -0.33
C ASP A 74 4.88 19.99 0.67
N ILE A 75 4.51 20.74 1.71
CA ILE A 75 3.53 20.35 2.73
C ILE A 75 2.14 20.84 2.35
N TYR A 76 1.19 19.90 2.38
CA TYR A 76 -0.20 20.10 2.04
C TYR A 76 -1.12 19.69 3.19
N ILE A 77 -2.27 20.34 3.32
CA ILE A 77 -3.27 20.04 4.35
C ILE A 77 -4.68 20.20 3.79
N ASP A 78 -5.63 19.34 4.20
CA ASP A 78 -7.06 19.53 3.90
C ASP A 78 -7.50 20.96 4.21
N LYS A 79 -8.12 21.61 3.23
CA LYS A 79 -8.64 22.98 3.38
C LYS A 79 -9.56 23.12 4.60
N ASN A 80 -10.42 22.14 4.85
CA ASN A 80 -11.33 22.21 6.00
C ASN A 80 -10.58 21.98 7.32
N ARG A 81 -9.49 21.21 7.30
CA ARG A 81 -8.63 20.98 8.46
C ARG A 81 -7.79 22.22 8.77
N LEU A 82 -7.26 22.89 7.76
CA LEU A 82 -6.58 24.17 7.91
C LEU A 82 -7.49 25.18 8.58
N GLN A 83 -8.73 25.33 8.08
CA GLN A 83 -9.70 26.23 8.67
C GLN A 83 -10.02 25.87 10.14
N ARG A 84 -10.15 24.58 10.47
CA ARG A 84 -10.34 24.14 11.86
C ARG A 84 -9.13 24.45 12.73
N LEU A 85 -7.91 24.28 12.21
CA LEU A 85 -6.67 24.58 12.90
C LEU A 85 -6.55 26.09 13.16
N GLU A 86 -6.81 26.93 12.17
CA GLU A 86 -6.85 28.39 12.31
C GLU A 86 -7.87 28.84 13.38
N CYS A 87 -9.09 28.27 13.36
CA CYS A 87 -10.09 28.56 14.38
C CYS A 87 -9.65 28.13 15.79
N LYS A 88 -9.02 26.96 15.90
CA LYS A 88 -8.48 26.44 17.17
C LYS A 88 -7.36 27.34 17.69
N ASN A 89 -6.42 27.71 16.83
CA ASN A 89 -5.28 28.57 17.17
C ASN A 89 -5.76 29.95 17.62
N ARG A 90 -6.73 30.54 16.92
CA ARG A 90 -7.35 31.80 17.33
C ARG A 90 -8.01 31.69 18.71
N ALA A 91 -8.82 30.65 18.93
CA ALA A 91 -9.53 30.48 20.19
C ALA A 91 -8.58 30.21 21.38
N GLU A 92 -7.47 29.51 21.16
CA GLU A 92 -6.46 29.29 22.21
C GLU A 92 -5.62 30.55 22.47
N GLY A 93 -5.25 31.28 21.41
CA GLY A 93 -4.58 32.59 21.51
C GLY A 93 -5.42 33.59 22.30
N GLU A 94 -6.72 33.70 22.02
CA GLU A 94 -7.64 34.57 22.78
C GLU A 94 -7.70 34.20 24.27
N LYS A 95 -7.67 32.91 24.62
CA LYS A 95 -7.63 32.47 26.03
C LYS A 95 -6.32 32.85 26.71
N ILE A 96 -5.20 32.74 26.01
CA ILE A 96 -3.88 33.08 26.54
C ILE A 96 -3.79 34.59 26.74
N LEU A 97 -4.21 35.37 25.75
CA LEU A 97 -4.31 36.83 25.85
C LEU A 97 -5.16 37.25 27.06
N GLY A 98 -6.34 36.65 27.23
CA GLY A 98 -7.18 36.92 28.40
C GLY A 98 -6.58 36.48 29.75
N LYS A 99 -5.62 35.54 29.76
CA LYS A 99 -4.84 35.20 30.97
C LYS A 99 -3.74 36.24 31.22
N ILE A 100 -3.03 36.66 30.17
CA ILE A 100 -2.02 37.72 30.23
C ILE A 100 -2.65 39.00 30.78
N GLU A 101 -3.79 39.42 30.24
CA GLU A 101 -4.52 40.62 30.71
C GLU A 101 -4.91 40.53 32.20
N LYS A 102 -5.36 39.35 32.67
CA LYS A 102 -5.69 39.13 34.09
C LYS A 102 -4.47 39.17 35.00
N ILE A 103 -3.35 38.61 34.54
CA ILE A 103 -2.09 38.65 35.29
C ILE A 103 -1.57 40.08 35.34
N GLN A 104 -1.59 40.80 34.22
CA GLN A 104 -1.20 42.21 34.16
C GLN A 104 -2.05 43.06 35.11
N THR A 105 -3.37 42.90 35.07
CA THR A 105 -4.29 43.59 36.00
C THR A 105 -3.94 43.30 37.48
N ARG A 106 -3.48 42.09 37.78
CA ARG A 106 -3.08 41.69 39.13
C ARG A 106 -1.73 42.30 39.52
N ILE A 107 -0.76 42.35 38.61
CA ILE A 107 0.52 43.03 38.80
C ILE A 107 0.26 44.52 39.09
N ASP A 108 -0.51 45.21 38.25
CA ASP A 108 -0.86 46.63 38.43
C ASP A 108 -1.58 46.88 39.78
N GLY A 109 -2.36 45.90 40.25
CA GLY A 109 -3.00 45.94 41.56
C GLY A 109 -2.03 45.79 42.73
N ILE A 110 -1.00 44.95 42.59
CA ILE A 110 0.04 44.76 43.60
C ILE A 110 0.99 45.96 43.61
N GLU A 111 1.38 46.50 42.46
CA GLU A 111 2.20 47.70 42.35
C GLU A 111 1.57 48.91 43.04
N ARG A 112 0.25 49.11 42.89
CA ARG A 112 -0.48 50.14 43.65
C ARG A 112 -0.37 49.94 45.16
N ARG A 113 -0.48 48.70 45.65
CA ARG A 113 -0.32 48.38 47.08
C ARG A 113 1.12 48.53 47.56
N VAL A 114 2.10 48.30 46.69
CA VAL A 114 3.51 48.59 46.97
C VAL A 114 3.68 50.09 47.19
N ALA A 115 3.18 50.94 46.27
CA ALA A 115 3.23 52.39 46.41
C ALA A 115 2.55 52.90 47.70
N GLU A 116 1.37 52.38 48.05
CA GLU A 116 0.67 52.71 49.30
C GLU A 116 1.52 52.36 50.54
N VAL A 117 2.17 51.18 50.55
CA VAL A 117 2.99 50.73 51.67
C VAL A 117 4.31 51.52 51.73
N GLU A 118 4.87 51.92 50.59
CA GLU A 118 6.08 52.76 50.48
C GLU A 118 5.87 54.17 51.08
N GLU A 119 4.67 54.74 50.93
CA GLU A 119 4.31 56.03 51.54
C GLU A 119 4.20 55.98 53.08
N GLU A 120 3.89 54.81 53.65
CA GLU A 120 3.67 54.61 55.11
C GLU A 120 4.91 54.05 55.87
N VAL A 121 6.05 53.86 55.19
CA VAL A 121 7.20 53.11 55.76
C VAL A 121 7.80 53.79 56.98
N THR A 122 7.57 53.20 58.15
CA THR A 122 8.15 53.64 59.42
C THR A 122 8.75 52.50 60.26
N GLY A 123 8.71 51.24 59.80
CA GLY A 123 9.12 50.07 60.59
C GLY A 123 9.56 48.80 59.81
N LYS A 124 10.07 47.82 60.58
CA LYS A 124 10.57 46.52 60.05
C LYS A 124 9.47 45.64 59.41
N LYS A 125 8.20 45.87 59.74
CA LYS A 125 7.07 45.05 59.29
C LYS A 125 6.68 45.41 57.86
N GLU A 126 6.70 46.69 57.54
CA GLU A 126 6.42 47.29 56.23
C GLU A 126 7.49 46.85 55.22
N ALA A 127 8.77 46.86 55.62
CA ALA A 127 9.89 46.34 54.82
C ALA A 127 9.82 44.83 54.54
N ARG A 128 9.17 44.03 55.40
CA ARG A 128 8.89 42.61 55.12
C ARG A 128 7.76 42.47 54.11
N LYS A 129 6.69 43.24 54.28
CA LYS A 129 5.52 43.25 53.39
C LYS A 129 5.89 43.67 51.97
N LEU A 130 6.76 44.69 51.81
CA LEU A 130 7.28 45.12 50.50
C LEU A 130 8.06 44.00 49.80
N ARG A 131 8.89 43.24 50.53
CA ARG A 131 9.60 42.08 49.97
C ARG A 131 8.65 40.97 49.52
N GLU A 132 7.63 40.67 50.32
CA GLU A 132 6.61 39.66 49.96
C GLU A 132 5.80 40.09 48.71
N LEU A 133 5.44 41.37 48.59
CA LEU A 133 4.75 41.91 47.41
C LEU A 133 5.65 41.92 46.17
N GLY A 134 6.92 42.32 46.31
CA GLY A 134 7.91 42.31 45.23
C GLY A 134 8.15 40.90 44.69
N SER A 135 8.32 39.91 45.57
CA SER A 135 8.42 38.49 45.18
C SER A 135 7.18 38.02 44.41
N CYS A 136 5.99 38.48 44.79
CA CYS A 136 4.75 38.12 44.09
C CYS A 136 4.65 38.76 42.70
N ILE A 137 5.16 39.98 42.52
CA ILE A 137 5.26 40.62 41.19
C ILE A 137 6.24 39.85 40.30
N GLU A 138 7.42 39.47 40.81
CA GLU A 138 8.39 38.69 40.06
C GLU A 138 7.79 37.37 39.57
N GLU A 139 7.17 36.58 40.46
CA GLU A 139 6.51 35.31 40.10
C GLU A 139 5.43 35.49 39.03
N LEU A 140 4.59 36.54 39.15
CA LEU A 140 3.54 36.80 38.17
C LEU A 140 4.09 37.29 36.84
N THR A 141 5.21 38.03 36.85
CA THR A 141 5.89 38.50 35.65
C THR A 141 6.48 37.33 34.87
N GLU A 142 7.13 36.39 35.55
CA GLU A 142 7.65 35.16 34.94
C GLU A 142 6.52 34.35 34.26
N VAL A 143 5.39 34.15 34.94
CA VAL A 143 4.22 33.47 34.35
C VAL A 143 3.63 34.25 33.17
N ARG A 144 3.62 35.59 33.22
CA ARG A 144 3.15 36.41 32.09
C ARG A 144 4.06 36.24 30.88
N ASP A 145 5.37 36.35 31.07
CA ASP A 145 6.36 36.26 30.01
C ASP A 145 6.35 34.85 29.37
N GLU A 146 6.14 33.79 30.16
CA GLU A 146 5.89 32.43 29.64
C GLU A 146 4.63 32.36 28.76
N LEU A 147 3.55 33.06 29.15
CA LEU A 147 2.32 33.09 28.37
C LEU A 147 2.45 33.93 27.10
N GLU A 148 3.22 35.02 27.13
CA GLU A 148 3.52 35.86 25.96
C GLU A 148 4.37 35.09 24.94
N ALA A 149 5.40 34.38 25.40
CA ALA A 149 6.18 33.48 24.56
C ALA A 149 5.26 32.43 23.91
N ARG A 150 4.35 31.84 24.68
CA ARG A 150 3.36 30.88 24.16
C ARG A 150 2.36 31.52 23.18
N LEU A 151 2.02 32.80 23.34
CA LEU A 151 1.10 33.49 22.43
C LEU A 151 1.76 33.68 21.06
N ALA A 152 3.07 33.92 21.03
CA ALA A 152 3.84 34.06 19.80
C ALA A 152 3.81 32.79 18.93
N ASP A 153 3.70 31.60 19.54
CA ASP A 153 3.59 30.32 18.82
C ASP A 153 2.36 30.22 17.90
N PHE A 154 1.34 31.06 18.11
CA PHE A 154 0.11 31.05 17.29
C PHE A 154 0.17 31.99 16.09
N ASP A 155 1.14 32.92 16.06
CA ASP A 155 1.30 33.86 14.94
C ASP A 155 2.00 33.17 13.77
N GLY A 156 1.41 33.26 12.57
CA GLY A 156 1.95 32.58 11.37
C GLY A 156 1.92 31.04 11.36
N ALA A 157 1.42 30.38 12.42
CA ALA A 157 1.45 28.92 12.61
C ALA A 157 0.79 28.10 11.48
N THR A 158 -0.06 28.71 10.66
CA THR A 158 -0.72 28.05 9.53
C THR A 158 -0.20 28.45 8.16
N GLU A 159 0.72 29.43 8.08
CA GLU A 159 1.27 29.94 6.81
C GLU A 159 2.17 28.92 6.10
N ALA A 160 2.74 27.98 6.86
CA ALA A 160 3.53 26.86 6.36
C ALA A 160 2.75 25.88 5.46
N TYR A 161 1.42 25.83 5.60
CA TYR A 161 0.62 24.80 4.96
C TYR A 161 0.01 25.25 3.64
N THR A 162 0.14 24.45 2.59
CA THR A 162 -0.62 24.65 1.35
C THR A 162 -1.97 23.93 1.43
N PRO A 163 -3.12 24.62 1.31
CA PRO A 163 -4.41 23.95 1.32
C PRO A 163 -4.56 23.02 0.10
N LEU A 164 -5.05 21.80 0.35
CA LEU A 164 -5.34 20.78 -0.64
C LEU A 164 -6.78 20.30 -0.45
N ASP A 165 -7.52 20.21 -1.55
CA ASP A 165 -8.78 19.48 -1.61
C ASP A 165 -8.57 18.29 -2.55
N VAL A 166 -8.32 18.62 -3.83
CA VAL A 166 -7.92 17.67 -4.86
C VAL A 166 -6.78 18.27 -5.69
N MET A 167 -5.74 17.48 -5.95
CA MET A 167 -4.69 17.79 -6.92
C MET A 167 -4.78 16.83 -8.09
N ALA A 168 -4.96 17.36 -9.31
CA ALA A 168 -4.96 16.53 -10.51
C ALA A 168 -3.53 16.11 -10.87
N LEU A 169 -3.33 14.80 -11.05
CA LEU A 169 -2.09 14.25 -11.62
C LEU A 169 -2.20 14.20 -13.15
N ASN A 170 -3.35 13.71 -13.63
CA ASN A 170 -3.77 13.80 -15.03
C ASN A 170 -5.32 13.69 -15.13
N LYS A 171 -5.88 13.38 -16.31
CA LYS A 171 -7.34 13.25 -16.50
C LYS A 171 -7.95 12.04 -15.78
N LYS A 172 -7.13 11.08 -15.31
CA LYS A 172 -7.57 9.80 -14.74
C LYS A 172 -7.13 9.54 -13.30
N ALA A 173 -6.17 10.31 -12.77
CA ALA A 173 -5.65 10.16 -11.41
C ALA A 173 -5.57 11.50 -10.66
N ILE A 174 -5.83 11.43 -9.36
CA ILE A 174 -5.79 12.58 -8.44
C ILE A 174 -5.13 12.20 -7.11
N ILE A 175 -4.58 13.20 -6.44
CA ILE A 175 -4.35 13.19 -4.99
C ILE A 175 -5.57 13.82 -4.35
N ALA A 176 -6.14 13.19 -3.34
CA ALA A 176 -7.23 13.76 -2.56
C ALA A 176 -6.90 13.64 -1.08
N ASP A 177 -7.09 14.71 -0.30
CA ASP A 177 -7.03 14.62 1.16
C ASP A 177 -8.41 14.20 1.68
N LEU A 178 -8.61 12.88 1.78
CA LEU A 178 -9.83 12.32 2.36
C LEU A 178 -9.70 12.32 3.89
N ILE A 179 -10.69 12.92 4.58
CA ILE A 179 -10.73 12.93 6.05
C ILE A 179 -10.96 11.51 6.56
N VAL A 180 -9.87 10.81 6.85
CA VAL A 180 -9.87 9.45 7.39
C VAL A 180 -9.00 9.43 8.65
N PRO A 181 -9.57 9.11 9.84
CA PRO A 181 -8.80 9.01 11.06
C PRO A 181 -7.65 8.00 10.93
N SER A 182 -6.44 8.41 11.31
CA SER A 182 -5.22 7.60 11.29
C SER A 182 -5.37 6.28 12.05
N GLN A 183 -6.20 6.25 13.09
CA GLN A 183 -6.53 5.07 13.89
C GLN A 183 -7.46 4.05 13.21
N ASN A 184 -8.01 4.33 12.03
CA ASN A 184 -8.89 3.38 11.34
C ASN A 184 -8.15 2.10 10.93
N LYS A 185 -8.80 0.94 11.11
CA LYS A 185 -8.20 -0.37 10.81
C LYS A 185 -7.92 -0.57 9.32
N ASP A 186 -8.90 -0.21 8.48
CA ASP A 186 -8.73 -0.13 7.04
C ASP A 186 -9.18 1.26 6.56
N PRO A 187 -8.26 2.12 6.08
CA PRO A 187 -8.60 3.46 5.62
C PRO A 187 -9.46 3.46 4.36
N MET A 188 -9.59 2.32 3.68
CA MET A 188 -10.41 2.17 2.47
C MET A 188 -11.89 1.91 2.77
N THR A 189 -12.28 1.79 4.04
CA THR A 189 -13.66 1.43 4.43
C THR A 189 -14.63 2.54 4.04
N GLY A 190 -15.64 2.22 3.20
CA GLY A 190 -16.60 3.19 2.66
C GLY A 190 -16.04 4.14 1.59
N MET A 191 -14.76 4.02 1.23
CA MET A 191 -14.11 4.94 0.30
C MET A 191 -14.22 4.49 -1.17
N LEU A 192 -14.48 3.21 -1.43
CA LEU A 192 -14.65 2.68 -2.79
C LEU A 192 -15.78 3.38 -3.55
N GLU A 193 -16.85 3.75 -2.86
CA GLU A 193 -17.97 4.49 -3.45
C GLU A 193 -17.54 5.89 -3.90
N VAL A 194 -16.63 6.55 -3.19
CA VAL A 194 -16.10 7.88 -3.56
C VAL A 194 -15.38 7.82 -4.92
N ALA A 195 -14.57 6.78 -5.14
CA ALA A 195 -13.91 6.55 -6.43
C ALA A 195 -14.91 6.22 -7.56
N GLN A 196 -16.08 5.68 -7.23
CA GLN A 196 -17.09 5.25 -8.20
C GLN A 196 -18.08 6.35 -8.59
N SER A 197 -18.67 7.06 -7.62
CA SER A 197 -19.85 7.92 -7.83
C SER A 197 -19.58 9.41 -7.72
N LYS A 198 -18.47 9.82 -7.10
CA LYS A 198 -18.18 11.25 -6.86
C LYS A 198 -17.04 11.78 -7.70
N LEU A 199 -15.90 11.09 -7.70
CA LEU A 199 -14.67 11.59 -8.33
C LEU A 199 -14.37 10.91 -9.67
N GLU A 200 -14.86 9.69 -9.87
CA GLU A 200 -14.70 8.91 -11.11
C GLU A 200 -13.25 8.72 -11.60
N LYS A 201 -12.29 8.80 -10.68
CA LYS A 201 -10.84 8.74 -10.95
C LYS A 201 -10.15 7.74 -10.03
N THR A 202 -8.91 7.40 -10.37
CA THR A 202 -7.99 6.76 -9.42
C THR A 202 -7.61 7.77 -8.35
N ILE A 203 -7.67 7.35 -7.09
CA ILE A 203 -7.45 8.22 -5.92
C ILE A 203 -6.21 7.73 -5.17
N ILE A 204 -5.24 8.63 -5.01
CA ILE A 204 -4.17 8.47 -4.04
C ILE A 204 -4.54 9.38 -2.87
N PHE A 205 -4.65 8.83 -1.67
CA PHE A 205 -4.85 9.64 -0.48
C PHE A 205 -3.84 9.32 0.62
N PRO A 206 -3.26 10.33 1.27
CA PRO A 206 -2.28 10.16 2.34
C PRO A 206 -2.88 9.42 3.54
N HIS A 207 -2.18 8.40 4.03
CA HIS A 207 -2.53 7.71 5.27
C HIS A 207 -1.31 6.94 5.81
N THR A 208 -1.24 6.76 7.13
CA THR A 208 -0.15 6.02 7.82
C THR A 208 -0.14 4.51 7.56
N LYS A 209 -1.06 3.99 6.74
CA LYS A 209 -1.22 2.57 6.43
C LYS A 209 -1.16 2.41 4.93
N GLN A 210 -0.54 1.34 4.44
CA GLN A 210 -0.43 1.09 3.01
C GLN A 210 -1.54 0.16 2.53
N ARG A 211 -2.34 0.65 1.58
CA ARG A 211 -3.45 -0.07 0.97
C ARG A 211 -3.49 0.23 -0.51
N LEU A 212 -3.81 -0.79 -1.29
CA LEU A 212 -4.20 -0.65 -2.69
C LEU A 212 -5.45 -1.48 -2.87
N LYS A 213 -6.53 -0.89 -3.38
CA LYS A 213 -7.75 -1.60 -3.75
C LYS A 213 -8.23 -1.16 -5.11
N VAL A 214 -8.90 -2.07 -5.80
CA VAL A 214 -9.52 -1.81 -7.10
C VAL A 214 -11.00 -1.49 -6.89
N ALA A 215 -11.44 -0.36 -7.43
CA ALA A 215 -12.86 -0.05 -7.55
C ALA A 215 -13.39 -0.61 -8.88
N PRO A 216 -14.46 -1.43 -8.86
CA PRO A 216 -15.02 -2.06 -10.06
C PRO A 216 -15.27 -1.08 -11.20
N LYS A 217 -14.89 -1.49 -12.43
CA LYS A 217 -15.22 -0.79 -13.66
C LYS A 217 -16.63 -1.15 -14.12
N ASN A 218 -17.30 -0.20 -14.78
CA ASN A 218 -18.54 -0.47 -15.51
C ASN A 218 -18.24 -1.37 -16.72
N MET A 219 -19.27 -2.03 -17.27
CA MET A 219 -19.15 -3.01 -18.35
C MET A 219 -18.34 -2.52 -19.57
N ASN A 220 -18.45 -1.22 -19.92
CA ASN A 220 -17.74 -0.61 -21.05
C ASN A 220 -16.36 -0.04 -20.69
N GLY A 221 -15.95 -0.11 -19.42
CA GLY A 221 -14.67 0.40 -18.95
C GLY A 221 -13.52 -0.50 -19.38
N LYS A 222 -12.41 0.09 -19.86
CA LYS A 222 -11.21 -0.69 -20.22
C LYS A 222 -10.44 -1.16 -18.98
N PHE A 223 -10.14 -0.25 -18.06
CA PHE A 223 -9.45 -0.53 -16.80
C PHE A 223 -10.28 -0.09 -15.60
N PRO A 224 -10.18 -0.79 -14.46
CA PRO A 224 -10.78 -0.32 -13.22
C PRO A 224 -10.01 0.85 -12.62
N ARG A 225 -10.64 1.52 -11.66
CA ARG A 225 -10.02 2.64 -10.92
C ARG A 225 -9.30 2.08 -9.72
N LEU A 226 -8.20 2.72 -9.32
CA LEU A 226 -7.43 2.32 -8.15
C LEU A 226 -7.68 3.28 -6.99
N MET A 227 -7.57 2.76 -5.77
CA MET A 227 -7.48 3.54 -4.55
C MET A 227 -6.23 3.13 -3.81
N LEU A 228 -5.36 4.10 -3.52
CA LEU A 228 -4.07 3.88 -2.89
C LEU A 228 -3.89 4.77 -1.66
N THR A 229 -3.27 4.21 -0.63
CA THR A 229 -2.71 4.96 0.49
C THR A 229 -1.21 4.77 0.61
N THR A 230 -0.53 5.81 1.08
CA THR A 230 0.91 6.01 0.90
C THR A 230 1.79 5.28 1.92
N GLY A 231 1.40 5.28 3.19
CA GLY A 231 2.35 5.20 4.31
C GLY A 231 2.76 6.59 4.78
N ALA A 232 3.56 6.65 5.84
CA ALA A 232 3.97 7.91 6.45
C ALA A 232 5.49 8.09 6.54
N ILE A 233 5.93 9.35 6.64
CA ILE A 233 7.32 9.77 6.86
C ILE A 233 7.59 10.19 8.31
N THR A 234 6.67 9.89 9.21
CA THR A 234 6.72 10.29 10.64
C THR A 234 6.66 9.05 11.50
N HIS A 235 7.16 9.15 12.72
CA HIS A 235 7.00 8.12 13.74
C HIS A 235 5.54 8.03 14.21
N PRO A 236 5.07 6.86 14.66
CA PRO A 236 3.69 6.65 15.09
C PRO A 236 3.26 7.61 16.20
N ASN A 237 2.09 8.24 16.03
CA ASN A 237 1.43 8.98 17.11
C ASN A 237 0.04 8.40 17.39
N TYR A 238 -0.08 7.56 18.42
CA TYR A 238 -1.32 6.90 18.81
C TYR A 238 -1.47 6.73 20.33
N ASN A 239 -2.72 6.49 20.77
CA ASN A 239 -3.01 6.06 22.13
C ASN A 239 -2.78 4.54 22.30
N THR A 240 -1.58 4.13 22.70
CA THR A 240 -1.28 2.71 22.92
C THR A 240 -1.88 2.14 24.21
N THR A 241 -2.52 2.96 25.06
CA THR A 241 -3.22 2.46 26.26
C THR A 241 -4.59 1.86 25.95
N ASN A 242 -5.04 1.90 24.68
CA ASN A 242 -6.29 1.27 24.25
C ASN A 242 -6.08 0.40 23.01
N THR A 243 -6.99 -0.56 22.81
CA THR A 243 -6.91 -1.54 21.72
C THR A 243 -6.87 -0.90 20.33
N ARG A 244 -7.56 0.22 20.11
CA ARG A 244 -7.63 0.88 18.80
C ARG A 244 -6.28 1.52 18.45
N GLY A 245 -5.68 2.24 19.38
CA GLY A 245 -4.39 2.89 19.16
C GLY A 245 -3.22 1.91 19.16
N ASP A 246 -3.20 0.88 20.01
CA ASP A 246 -2.20 -0.21 19.94
C ASP A 246 -2.25 -0.93 18.57
N GLN A 247 -3.45 -1.21 18.05
CA GLN A 247 -3.58 -1.76 16.70
C GLN A 247 -3.12 -0.80 15.61
N ALA A 248 -3.42 0.49 15.75
CA ALA A 248 -3.01 1.50 14.78
C ALA A 248 -1.47 1.63 14.73
N ASP A 249 -0.82 1.62 15.89
CA ASP A 249 0.63 1.63 16.05
C ASP A 249 1.30 0.43 15.35
N ARG A 250 0.84 -0.79 15.63
CA ARG A 250 1.33 -2.02 14.99
C ARG A 250 1.11 -2.08 13.48
N MET A 251 0.15 -1.31 12.97
CA MET A 251 -0.18 -1.22 11.55
C MET A 251 0.40 0.02 10.87
N HIS A 252 1.10 0.88 11.61
CA HIS A 252 1.78 2.03 11.04
C HIS A 252 2.88 1.55 10.10
N GLN A 253 2.95 2.13 8.90
CA GLN A 253 3.91 1.75 7.88
C GLN A 253 4.61 2.98 7.34
N TYR A 254 5.94 2.96 7.43
CA TYR A 254 6.78 3.93 6.75
C TYR A 254 6.71 3.72 5.24
N GLY A 255 6.67 4.80 4.48
CA GLY A 255 6.71 4.72 3.03
C GLY A 255 5.96 5.84 2.33
N PHE A 256 5.82 5.69 1.02
CA PHE A 256 5.23 6.67 0.13
C PHE A 256 4.64 6.00 -1.11
N CYS A 257 3.92 6.75 -1.92
CA CYS A 257 3.44 6.34 -3.23
C CYS A 257 4.20 7.11 -4.32
N VAL A 258 4.63 6.42 -5.37
CA VAL A 258 5.17 7.05 -6.58
C VAL A 258 4.13 6.96 -7.67
N VAL A 259 3.92 8.05 -8.41
CA VAL A 259 3.07 8.07 -9.60
C VAL A 259 3.83 8.67 -10.76
N ASP A 260 4.17 7.83 -11.74
CA ASP A 260 4.73 8.29 -13.01
C ASP A 260 3.60 8.63 -13.98
N VAL A 261 3.41 9.91 -14.28
CA VAL A 261 2.43 10.39 -15.27
C VAL A 261 3.10 10.40 -16.64
N ILE A 262 2.69 9.47 -17.49
CA ILE A 262 3.25 9.28 -18.84
C ILE A 262 2.59 10.24 -19.83
N ASP A 263 1.26 10.34 -19.76
CA ASP A 263 0.45 11.25 -20.59
C ASP A 263 -0.83 11.69 -19.86
N GLU A 264 -1.73 12.36 -20.59
CA GLU A 264 -2.99 12.88 -20.05
C GLU A 264 -3.90 11.82 -19.41
N LYS A 265 -3.76 10.53 -19.75
CA LYS A 265 -4.60 9.43 -19.28
C LYS A 265 -3.80 8.28 -18.66
N LEU A 266 -2.57 8.03 -19.12
CA LEU A 266 -1.71 6.96 -18.62
C LEU A 266 -0.83 7.45 -17.47
N PHE A 267 -0.88 6.69 -16.38
CA PHE A 267 -0.07 6.90 -15.19
C PHE A 267 0.23 5.52 -14.57
N LEU A 268 1.35 5.40 -13.86
CA LEU A 268 1.80 4.16 -13.25
C LEU A 268 2.02 4.38 -11.75
N PRO A 269 1.03 4.03 -10.90
CA PRO A 269 1.15 4.20 -9.46
C PRO A 269 1.76 2.97 -8.80
N ARG A 270 2.60 3.18 -7.79
CA ARG A 270 3.14 2.10 -6.95
C ARG A 270 3.38 2.58 -5.53
N ILE A 271 3.12 1.72 -4.56
CA ILE A 271 3.44 1.98 -3.15
C ILE A 271 4.85 1.48 -2.87
N VAL A 272 5.65 2.32 -2.21
CA VAL A 272 7.03 2.04 -1.83
C VAL A 272 7.08 1.89 -0.30
N PRO A 273 7.18 0.66 0.24
CA PRO A 273 7.39 0.46 1.66
C PRO A 273 8.80 0.87 2.06
N ALA A 274 8.91 1.53 3.20
CA ALA A 274 10.16 1.86 3.86
C ALA A 274 10.20 1.25 5.27
N ASN A 275 11.37 1.26 5.88
CA ASN A 275 11.53 0.89 7.29
C ASN A 275 11.84 2.14 8.15
N ALA A 276 11.93 1.92 9.48
CA ALA A 276 12.25 2.99 10.43
C ALA A 276 13.66 3.56 10.28
N SER A 277 14.60 2.86 9.60
CA SER A 277 15.92 3.41 9.27
C SER A 277 15.89 4.26 7.99
N GLY A 278 14.72 4.50 7.41
CA GLY A 278 14.53 5.24 6.17
C GLY A 278 14.96 4.51 4.91
N THR A 279 15.31 3.22 5.00
CA THR A 279 15.68 2.40 3.85
C THR A 279 14.42 2.01 3.09
N PHE A 280 14.49 2.10 1.77
CA PHE A 280 13.47 1.55 0.87
C PHE A 280 14.11 1.02 -0.42
N VAL A 281 13.33 0.24 -1.17
CA VAL A 281 13.69 -0.20 -2.52
C VAL A 281 12.55 0.19 -3.44
N ASP A 282 12.87 0.93 -4.50
CA ASP A 282 11.94 1.25 -5.58
C ASP A 282 12.52 0.81 -6.91
N MET A 283 11.75 0.06 -7.70
CA MET A 283 12.14 -0.36 -9.06
C MET A 283 13.53 -1.02 -9.13
N GLY A 284 13.89 -1.79 -8.09
CA GLY A 284 15.17 -2.50 -7.99
C GLY A 284 16.35 -1.63 -7.55
N ILE A 285 16.14 -0.38 -7.15
CA ILE A 285 17.16 0.51 -6.59
C ILE A 285 16.92 0.71 -5.10
N ARG A 286 17.93 0.44 -4.29
CA ARG A 286 17.93 0.60 -2.83
C ARG A 286 18.46 1.98 -2.46
N TYR A 287 17.71 2.68 -1.61
CA TYR A 287 18.07 3.94 -0.97
C TYR A 287 18.31 3.71 0.52
N GLU A 288 19.41 4.26 1.04
CA GLU A 288 19.79 4.12 2.44
C GLU A 288 20.55 5.36 2.91
N GLN A 289 20.34 5.78 4.15
CA GLN A 289 20.87 7.03 4.67
C GLN A 289 22.40 7.09 4.55
N GLY A 290 22.88 8.20 4.00
CA GLY A 290 24.32 8.46 3.84
C GLY A 290 25.02 7.58 2.79
N LYS A 291 24.28 6.79 2.01
CA LYS A 291 24.82 5.91 0.97
C LYS A 291 24.27 6.31 -0.41
N LYS A 292 25.09 6.09 -1.44
CA LYS A 292 24.63 6.24 -2.82
C LYS A 292 23.58 5.16 -3.16
N PRO A 293 22.58 5.45 -4.00
CA PRO A 293 21.64 4.44 -4.46
C PRO A 293 22.35 3.29 -5.18
N VAL A 294 21.94 2.05 -4.90
CA VAL A 294 22.54 0.83 -5.48
C VAL A 294 21.49 -0.15 -5.96
N LYS A 295 21.82 -1.00 -6.93
CA LYS A 295 20.91 -2.07 -7.37
C LYS A 295 20.67 -3.06 -6.23
N ALA A 296 19.40 -3.27 -5.89
CA ALA A 296 18.97 -4.25 -4.90
C ALA A 296 18.95 -5.66 -5.50
N LYS A 297 19.21 -6.67 -4.67
CA LYS A 297 18.95 -8.06 -5.06
C LYS A 297 17.45 -8.34 -5.04
N ILE A 298 16.93 -8.88 -6.13
CA ILE A 298 15.53 -9.29 -6.22
C ILE A 298 15.39 -10.77 -5.87
N GLU A 299 14.64 -11.05 -4.80
CA GLU A 299 14.40 -12.40 -4.30
C GLU A 299 13.34 -13.13 -5.12
N ALA A 300 12.27 -12.42 -5.47
CA ALA A 300 11.16 -13.00 -6.22
C ALA A 300 10.49 -11.97 -7.12
N LEU A 301 10.03 -12.45 -8.28
CA LEU A 301 9.00 -11.82 -9.08
C LEU A 301 7.80 -12.77 -9.13
N VAL A 302 6.62 -12.31 -8.70
CA VAL A 302 5.37 -13.06 -8.74
C VAL A 302 4.53 -12.48 -9.87
N LEU A 303 4.28 -13.30 -10.90
CA LEU A 303 3.48 -12.89 -12.04
C LEU A 303 1.99 -12.97 -11.71
N GLY A 304 1.18 -12.10 -12.30
CA GLY A 304 -0.27 -12.23 -12.34
C GLY A 304 -0.68 -13.57 -12.95
N ASP A 305 -1.83 -14.10 -12.53
CA ASP A 305 -2.37 -15.40 -12.96
C ASP A 305 -2.30 -15.52 -14.50
N LEU A 306 -1.62 -16.55 -15.02
CA LEU A 306 -1.22 -16.56 -16.43
C LEU A 306 -2.36 -16.96 -17.38
N HIS A 307 -3.11 -18.00 -17.03
CA HIS A 307 -4.16 -18.63 -17.85
C HIS A 307 -3.75 -18.72 -19.33
N ASN A 308 -2.81 -19.61 -19.63
CA ASN A 308 -2.09 -19.57 -20.89
C ASN A 308 -2.97 -19.62 -22.16
N ALA A 309 -4.19 -20.14 -22.09
CA ALA A 309 -5.14 -20.14 -23.21
C ALA A 309 -5.86 -18.80 -23.44
N GLN A 310 -5.91 -17.91 -22.43
CA GLN A 310 -6.55 -16.57 -22.46
C GLN A 310 -5.55 -15.44 -22.24
N ILE A 311 -4.26 -15.72 -22.42
CA ILE A 311 -3.22 -14.74 -22.11
C ILE A 311 -3.25 -13.54 -23.06
N ASP A 312 -3.10 -12.33 -22.52
CA ASP A 312 -2.82 -11.14 -23.32
C ASP A 312 -1.32 -11.11 -23.61
N GLU A 313 -0.93 -11.35 -24.86
CA GLU A 313 0.47 -11.36 -25.30
C GLU A 313 1.17 -10.01 -25.09
N THR A 314 0.43 -8.91 -24.97
CA THR A 314 1.00 -7.60 -24.59
C THR A 314 1.43 -7.58 -23.13
N ILE A 315 0.65 -8.20 -22.24
CA ILE A 315 1.02 -8.34 -20.84
C ILE A 315 2.14 -9.38 -20.69
N MET A 316 2.13 -10.44 -21.50
CA MET A 316 3.22 -11.42 -21.47
C MET A 316 4.57 -10.82 -21.90
N ARG A 317 4.58 -9.91 -22.89
CA ARG A 317 5.80 -9.14 -23.22
C ARG A 317 6.28 -8.31 -22.03
N ALA A 318 5.38 -7.61 -21.34
CA ALA A 318 5.72 -6.88 -20.12
C ALA A 318 6.29 -7.80 -19.03
N ASN A 319 5.74 -9.02 -18.87
CA ASN A 319 6.28 -10.01 -17.94
C ASN A 319 7.72 -10.39 -18.28
N TYR A 320 8.04 -10.61 -19.56
CA TYR A 320 9.42 -10.90 -19.99
C TYR A 320 10.36 -9.71 -19.74
N GLU A 321 9.93 -8.48 -20.05
CA GLU A 321 10.70 -7.26 -19.75
C GLU A 321 10.97 -7.13 -18.24
N MET A 322 9.99 -7.41 -17.40
CA MET A 322 10.15 -7.37 -15.94
C MET A 322 11.12 -8.45 -15.45
N ILE A 323 11.08 -9.66 -16.01
CA ILE A 323 12.03 -10.74 -15.68
C ILE A 323 13.46 -10.29 -16.00
N GLU A 324 13.68 -9.69 -17.17
CA GLU A 324 14.98 -9.19 -17.59
C GLU A 324 15.45 -8.02 -16.71
N PHE A 325 14.58 -7.03 -16.50
CA PHE A 325 14.91 -5.82 -15.74
C PHE A 325 15.26 -6.12 -14.27
N PHE A 326 14.40 -6.88 -13.59
CA PHE A 326 14.57 -7.18 -12.17
C PHE A 326 15.60 -8.27 -11.91
N ASP A 327 15.88 -9.11 -12.90
CA ASP A 327 16.85 -10.20 -12.79
C ASP A 327 16.62 -11.09 -11.53
N PRO A 328 15.37 -11.56 -11.23
CA PRO A 328 15.03 -12.15 -9.95
C PRO A 328 15.71 -13.51 -9.71
N LYS A 329 15.95 -13.88 -8.44
CA LYS A 329 16.41 -15.23 -8.08
C LYS A 329 15.37 -16.31 -8.39
N ALA A 330 14.08 -15.97 -8.27
CA ALA A 330 12.97 -16.86 -8.59
C ALA A 330 11.78 -16.11 -9.21
N VAL A 331 11.11 -16.74 -10.17
CA VAL A 331 9.82 -16.30 -10.72
C VAL A 331 8.74 -17.26 -10.25
N TYR A 332 7.64 -16.75 -9.70
CA TYR A 332 6.49 -17.53 -9.29
C TYR A 332 5.36 -17.34 -10.28
N ILE A 333 4.76 -18.46 -10.67
CA ILE A 333 3.70 -18.53 -11.67
C ILE A 333 2.48 -19.19 -11.04
N HIS A 334 1.37 -18.47 -11.08
CA HIS A 334 0.06 -18.97 -10.70
C HIS A 334 -0.78 -19.23 -11.95
N ASP A 335 -1.66 -20.23 -11.90
CA ASP A 335 -2.62 -20.56 -12.98
C ASP A 335 -1.96 -20.63 -14.36
N ILE A 336 -0.80 -21.29 -14.49
CA ILE A 336 -0.16 -21.47 -15.81
C ILE A 336 -1.06 -22.25 -16.78
N PHE A 337 -1.82 -23.21 -16.25
CA PHE A 337 -2.83 -23.97 -16.97
C PHE A 337 -4.19 -23.30 -16.78
N ASP A 338 -4.92 -23.07 -17.87
CA ASP A 338 -6.23 -22.39 -17.82
C ASP A 338 -7.38 -23.39 -17.54
N GLY A 339 -7.20 -24.67 -17.83
CA GLY A 339 -8.23 -25.69 -17.62
C GLY A 339 -9.52 -25.42 -18.38
N GLN A 340 -9.46 -24.73 -19.53
CA GLN A 340 -10.64 -24.48 -20.36
C GLN A 340 -11.23 -25.79 -20.87
N SER A 341 -10.36 -26.73 -21.23
CA SER A 341 -10.74 -28.06 -21.72
C SER A 341 -11.46 -28.91 -20.66
N VAL A 342 -11.31 -28.58 -19.37
CA VAL A 342 -11.82 -29.38 -18.25
C VAL A 342 -12.73 -28.59 -17.29
N THR A 343 -13.07 -27.35 -17.64
CA THR A 343 -13.75 -26.43 -16.71
C THR A 343 -15.15 -26.93 -16.32
N PRO A 344 -15.48 -26.96 -15.02
CA PRO A 344 -16.81 -27.36 -14.56
C PRO A 344 -17.88 -26.30 -14.91
N HIS A 345 -17.50 -25.06 -15.17
CA HIS A 345 -18.43 -23.95 -15.43
C HIS A 345 -19.23 -24.11 -16.72
N LYS A 346 -18.67 -24.84 -17.70
CA LYS A 346 -19.32 -25.11 -19.00
C LYS A 346 -20.07 -26.45 -19.03
N ARG A 347 -20.18 -27.13 -17.88
CA ARG A 347 -20.85 -28.43 -17.77
C ARG A 347 -22.35 -28.28 -18.05
N GLY A 348 -22.87 -29.10 -18.95
CA GLY A 348 -24.28 -29.07 -19.35
C GLY A 348 -24.62 -27.95 -20.35
N MET A 349 -23.67 -27.10 -20.73
CA MET A 349 -23.87 -26.03 -21.70
C MET A 349 -23.53 -26.52 -23.11
N ALA A 350 -24.44 -27.30 -23.72
CA ALA A 350 -24.20 -28.00 -25.00
C ALA A 350 -23.74 -27.06 -26.13
N LEU A 351 -24.38 -25.90 -26.29
CA LEU A 351 -24.01 -24.92 -27.31
C LEU A 351 -22.59 -24.37 -27.08
N THR A 352 -22.27 -23.95 -25.85
CA THR A 352 -20.93 -23.45 -25.50
C THR A 352 -19.85 -24.50 -25.76
N ARG A 353 -20.12 -25.77 -25.43
CA ARG A 353 -19.17 -26.87 -25.69
C ARG A 353 -18.98 -27.14 -27.17
N LEU A 354 -20.03 -27.05 -27.98
CA LEU A 354 -19.93 -27.17 -29.44
C LEU A 354 -19.03 -26.07 -30.01
N LEU A 355 -19.24 -24.82 -29.59
CA LEU A 355 -18.43 -23.68 -30.02
C LEU A 355 -16.97 -23.80 -29.57
N ASP A 356 -16.71 -24.31 -28.37
CA ASP A 356 -15.36 -24.60 -27.89
C ASP A 356 -14.68 -25.71 -28.71
N TYR A 357 -15.43 -26.76 -29.07
CA TYR A 357 -14.92 -27.83 -29.93
C TYR A 357 -14.56 -27.33 -31.33
N GLU A 358 -15.45 -26.55 -31.96
CA GLU A 358 -15.19 -25.91 -33.27
C GLU A 358 -13.98 -24.98 -33.22
N ALA A 359 -13.72 -24.34 -32.08
CA ALA A 359 -12.55 -23.50 -31.84
C ALA A 359 -11.30 -24.26 -31.37
N GLY A 360 -11.35 -25.59 -31.23
CA GLY A 360 -10.23 -26.42 -30.77
C GLY A 360 -9.83 -26.19 -29.31
N ARG A 361 -10.77 -25.75 -28.46
CA ARG A 361 -10.56 -25.46 -27.03
C ARG A 361 -10.90 -26.64 -26.10
N THR A 362 -11.32 -27.77 -26.64
CA THR A 362 -11.75 -28.96 -25.88
C THR A 362 -10.66 -30.00 -25.65
N SER A 363 -9.56 -29.95 -26.41
CA SER A 363 -8.43 -30.88 -26.25
C SER A 363 -7.56 -30.54 -25.04
N VAL A 364 -7.55 -31.44 -24.05
CA VAL A 364 -6.66 -31.38 -22.89
C VAL A 364 -5.20 -31.51 -23.31
N GLU A 365 -4.90 -32.39 -24.26
CA GLU A 365 -3.53 -32.61 -24.75
C GLU A 365 -2.95 -31.33 -25.37
N ASN A 366 -3.72 -30.65 -26.22
CA ASN A 366 -3.30 -29.39 -26.85
C ASN A 366 -3.10 -28.27 -25.82
N GLU A 367 -3.97 -28.18 -24.81
CA GLU A 367 -3.84 -27.17 -23.75
C GLU A 367 -2.59 -27.41 -22.88
N VAL A 368 -2.33 -28.68 -22.53
CA VAL A 368 -1.11 -29.08 -21.81
C VAL A 368 0.13 -28.82 -22.65
N GLU A 369 0.11 -29.09 -23.96
CA GLU A 369 1.24 -28.80 -24.85
C GLU A 369 1.56 -27.29 -24.86
N LYS A 370 0.55 -26.43 -25.02
CA LYS A 370 0.72 -24.97 -24.97
C LYS A 370 1.28 -24.51 -23.62
N THR A 371 0.76 -25.07 -22.52
CA THR A 371 1.23 -24.81 -21.16
C THR A 371 2.71 -25.20 -20.99
N TYR A 372 3.09 -26.37 -21.50
CA TYR A 372 4.47 -26.85 -21.50
C TYR A 372 5.40 -25.92 -22.29
N ARG A 373 5.02 -25.53 -23.52
CA ARG A 373 5.81 -24.59 -24.33
C ARG A 373 6.01 -23.25 -23.61
N ARG A 374 4.97 -22.70 -22.99
CA ARG A 374 5.08 -21.47 -22.19
C ARG A 374 6.04 -21.61 -21.01
N ALA A 375 5.99 -22.75 -20.30
CA ALA A 375 6.94 -23.02 -19.22
C ALA A 375 8.40 -23.07 -19.73
N LEU A 376 8.64 -23.60 -20.94
CA LEU A 376 9.97 -23.58 -21.58
C LEU A 376 10.43 -22.14 -21.90
N GLU A 377 9.55 -21.32 -22.46
CA GLU A 377 9.83 -19.91 -22.78
C GLU A 377 10.20 -19.11 -21.53
N ILE A 378 9.39 -19.22 -20.47
CA ILE A 378 9.66 -18.53 -19.20
C ILE A 378 10.94 -19.06 -18.56
N SER A 379 11.16 -20.37 -18.56
CA SER A 379 12.41 -20.98 -18.10
C SER A 379 13.64 -20.41 -18.82
N LYS A 380 13.54 -20.20 -20.14
CA LYS A 380 14.61 -19.61 -20.94
C LYS A 380 14.83 -18.14 -20.57
N ALA A 381 13.76 -17.36 -20.43
CA ALA A 381 13.84 -15.94 -20.06
C ALA A 381 14.43 -15.72 -18.67
N VAL A 382 14.08 -16.57 -17.70
CA VAL A 382 14.63 -16.52 -16.33
C VAL A 382 16.10 -16.92 -16.29
N GLY A 383 16.53 -17.83 -17.17
CA GLY A 383 17.93 -18.22 -17.30
C GLY A 383 18.40 -19.26 -16.29
N LYS A 384 19.66 -19.69 -16.47
CA LYS A 384 20.29 -20.74 -15.65
C LYS A 384 20.67 -20.20 -14.27
N GLY A 385 20.64 -21.06 -13.26
CA GLY A 385 21.00 -20.72 -11.87
C GLY A 385 19.88 -20.06 -11.05
N LYS A 386 18.74 -19.77 -11.68
CA LYS A 386 17.53 -19.19 -11.08
C LYS A 386 16.40 -20.21 -11.08
N LYS A 387 15.26 -19.88 -10.46
CA LYS A 387 14.12 -20.79 -10.34
C LYS A 387 12.86 -20.25 -11.00
N VAL A 388 12.15 -21.10 -11.73
CA VAL A 388 10.76 -20.90 -12.13
C VAL A 388 9.92 -21.81 -11.25
N ARG A 389 9.03 -21.23 -10.45
CA ARG A 389 8.18 -21.95 -9.50
C ARG A 389 6.74 -21.90 -9.95
N ILE A 390 6.24 -23.04 -10.41
CA ILE A 390 4.83 -23.21 -10.77
C ILE A 390 4.09 -23.55 -9.48
N VAL A 391 3.16 -22.68 -9.10
CA VAL A 391 2.36 -22.81 -7.88
C VAL A 391 1.10 -23.61 -8.20
N LEU A 392 0.79 -24.64 -7.40
CA LEU A 392 -0.45 -25.39 -7.54
C LEU A 392 -1.66 -24.48 -7.28
N SER A 393 -2.52 -24.35 -8.28
CA SER A 393 -3.67 -23.46 -8.28
C SER A 393 -5.00 -24.20 -8.40
N ASN A 394 -6.14 -23.47 -8.41
CA ASN A 394 -7.44 -24.11 -8.57
C ASN A 394 -7.63 -24.71 -9.97
N HIS A 395 -6.95 -24.18 -10.99
CA HIS A 395 -7.05 -24.72 -12.35
C HIS A 395 -6.43 -26.12 -12.46
N ASP A 396 -5.35 -26.37 -11.72
CA ASP A 396 -4.79 -27.71 -11.53
C ASP A 396 -5.76 -28.68 -10.86
N ASP A 397 -6.51 -28.20 -9.86
CA ASP A 397 -7.52 -28.99 -9.14
C ASP A 397 -8.69 -29.35 -10.06
N MET A 398 -8.99 -28.53 -11.08
CA MET A 398 -10.00 -28.87 -12.09
C MET A 398 -9.57 -30.08 -12.94
N LEU A 399 -8.32 -30.11 -13.41
CA LEU A 399 -7.78 -31.25 -14.15
C LEU A 399 -7.80 -32.52 -13.29
N LYS A 400 -7.42 -32.41 -12.02
CA LYS A 400 -7.49 -33.52 -11.06
C LYS A 400 -8.92 -34.06 -10.95
N ARG A 401 -9.91 -33.21 -10.72
CA ARG A 401 -11.33 -33.63 -10.59
C ARG A 401 -11.89 -34.21 -11.90
N TRP A 402 -11.46 -33.71 -13.05
CA TRP A 402 -11.86 -34.24 -14.35
C TRP A 402 -11.35 -35.68 -14.56
N LEU A 403 -10.12 -35.97 -14.11
CA LEU A 403 -9.55 -37.33 -14.10
C LEU A 403 -10.24 -38.25 -13.08
N GLU A 404 -10.44 -37.77 -11.83
CA GLU A 404 -11.11 -38.55 -10.76
C GLU A 404 -12.55 -38.92 -11.11
N ALA A 405 -13.23 -38.07 -11.88
CA ALA A 405 -14.58 -38.33 -12.38
C ALA A 405 -14.60 -39.13 -13.71
N GLU A 406 -13.45 -39.60 -14.19
CA GLU A 406 -13.28 -40.40 -15.41
C GLU A 406 -13.92 -39.80 -16.68
N ARG A 407 -14.07 -38.47 -16.73
CA ARG A 407 -14.84 -37.78 -17.78
C ARG A 407 -14.26 -37.94 -19.17
N PHE A 408 -12.95 -38.16 -19.26
CA PHE A 408 -12.26 -38.43 -20.51
C PHE A 408 -12.84 -39.64 -21.26
N GLN A 409 -13.50 -40.60 -20.58
CA GLN A 409 -14.05 -41.79 -21.23
C GLN A 409 -15.20 -41.48 -22.20
N GLU A 410 -15.95 -40.43 -21.92
CA GLU A 410 -17.11 -39.96 -22.69
C GLU A 410 -16.71 -38.97 -23.80
N GLU A 411 -15.49 -38.43 -23.75
CA GLU A 411 -14.98 -37.38 -24.63
C GLU A 411 -14.04 -37.96 -25.67
N ILE A 412 -14.52 -38.24 -26.89
CA ILE A 412 -13.73 -38.91 -27.96
C ILE A 412 -12.34 -38.30 -28.15
N GLU A 413 -12.26 -36.96 -28.16
CA GLU A 413 -11.01 -36.20 -28.31
C GLU A 413 -10.03 -36.41 -27.15
N ASN A 414 -10.53 -36.48 -25.91
CA ASN A 414 -9.70 -36.57 -24.71
C ASN A 414 -9.49 -38.00 -24.22
N LYS A 415 -10.21 -38.99 -24.77
CA LYS A 415 -10.23 -40.38 -24.29
C LYS A 415 -8.84 -41.01 -24.26
N SER A 416 -8.06 -40.81 -25.32
CA SER A 416 -6.71 -41.37 -25.43
C SER A 416 -5.74 -40.71 -24.45
N PHE A 417 -5.63 -39.38 -24.48
CA PHE A 417 -4.70 -38.65 -23.63
C PHE A 417 -5.08 -38.75 -22.14
N GLY A 418 -6.36 -38.53 -21.82
CA GLY A 418 -6.91 -38.66 -20.47
C GLY A 418 -6.71 -40.05 -19.88
N GLY A 419 -6.94 -41.11 -20.68
CA GLY A 419 -6.70 -42.49 -20.24
C GLY A 419 -5.21 -42.78 -19.95
N LYS A 420 -4.31 -42.30 -20.81
CA LYS A 420 -2.85 -42.42 -20.58
C LYS A 420 -2.42 -41.67 -19.32
N LEU A 421 -2.88 -40.43 -19.16
CA LEU A 421 -2.57 -39.61 -18.00
C LEU A 421 -3.09 -40.26 -16.72
N PHE A 422 -4.36 -40.69 -16.69
CA PHE A 422 -4.99 -41.40 -15.58
C PHE A 422 -4.20 -42.65 -15.17
N TYR A 423 -3.83 -43.51 -16.13
CA TYR A 423 -3.06 -44.71 -15.86
C TYR A 423 -1.64 -44.43 -15.36
N SER A 424 -1.04 -43.32 -15.79
CA SER A 424 0.32 -42.93 -15.41
C SER A 424 0.43 -42.37 -14.00
N LEU A 425 -0.68 -41.88 -13.44
CA LEU A 425 -0.69 -41.22 -12.14
C LEU A 425 -0.51 -42.20 -10.98
N ARG A 426 0.18 -41.74 -9.95
CA ARG A 426 0.31 -42.42 -8.66
C ARG A 426 -0.24 -41.55 -7.53
N GLU A 427 -0.48 -42.16 -6.38
CA GLU A 427 -1.01 -41.46 -5.22
C GLU A 427 -0.12 -40.26 -4.86
N GLY A 428 -0.74 -39.09 -4.71
CA GLY A 428 -0.05 -37.85 -4.36
C GLY A 428 0.67 -37.14 -5.51
N GLU A 429 0.68 -37.69 -6.73
CA GLU A 429 1.24 -36.99 -7.89
C GLU A 429 0.34 -35.82 -8.35
N TRP A 430 0.98 -34.78 -8.90
CA TRP A 430 0.29 -33.62 -9.47
C TRP A 430 -0.04 -33.87 -10.95
N PRO A 431 -1.33 -33.93 -11.34
CA PRO A 431 -1.74 -34.25 -12.71
C PRO A 431 -1.12 -33.37 -13.79
N LEU A 432 -1.11 -32.04 -13.61
CA LEU A 432 -0.55 -31.13 -14.61
C LEU A 432 0.96 -31.38 -14.82
N LYS A 433 1.72 -31.56 -13.73
CA LYS A 433 3.14 -31.89 -13.82
C LYS A 433 3.36 -33.16 -14.66
N LYS A 434 2.59 -34.22 -14.37
CA LYS A 434 2.67 -35.49 -15.10
C LYS A 434 2.30 -35.33 -16.57
N ALA A 435 1.25 -34.56 -16.86
CA ALA A 435 0.82 -34.26 -18.21
C ALA A 435 1.90 -33.49 -19.00
N MET A 436 2.59 -32.53 -18.36
CA MET A 436 3.71 -31.81 -18.96
C MET A 436 4.94 -32.70 -19.19
N GLU A 437 5.23 -33.65 -18.30
CA GLU A 437 6.30 -34.65 -18.49
C GLU A 437 6.04 -35.55 -19.72
N MET A 438 4.77 -35.80 -20.05
CA MET A 438 4.39 -36.53 -21.27
C MET A 438 4.62 -35.73 -22.55
N MET A 439 4.67 -34.39 -22.48
CA MET A 439 5.00 -33.51 -23.61
C MET A 439 6.51 -33.43 -23.86
N GLY A 440 7.31 -33.57 -22.80
CA GLY A 440 8.76 -33.56 -22.91
C GLY A 440 9.49 -33.31 -21.59
N LYS A 441 10.81 -33.13 -21.68
CA LYS A 441 11.66 -32.94 -20.51
C LYS A 441 11.44 -31.56 -19.89
N ILE A 442 10.95 -31.54 -18.66
CA ILE A 442 10.85 -30.32 -17.86
C ILE A 442 12.26 -29.75 -17.57
N PRO A 443 12.50 -28.44 -17.79
CA PRO A 443 13.78 -27.80 -17.50
C PRO A 443 14.18 -27.90 -16.02
N ALA A 444 15.48 -28.05 -15.73
CA ALA A 444 15.98 -28.27 -14.37
C ALA A 444 15.79 -27.06 -13.41
N ASN A 445 15.53 -25.87 -13.94
CA ASN A 445 15.19 -24.67 -13.19
C ASN A 445 13.68 -24.54 -12.92
N VAL A 446 12.83 -25.40 -13.47
CA VAL A 446 11.39 -25.40 -13.21
C VAL A 446 11.06 -26.31 -12.03
N GLU A 447 10.41 -25.76 -11.01
CA GLU A 447 10.00 -26.42 -9.78
C GLU A 447 8.49 -26.31 -9.60
N PHE A 448 7.86 -27.42 -9.25
CA PHE A 448 6.41 -27.52 -9.01
C PHE A 448 6.16 -27.49 -7.49
N LEU A 449 5.47 -26.46 -7.02
CA LEU A 449 5.14 -26.27 -5.60
C LEU A 449 3.78 -26.86 -5.26
N SER A 450 3.72 -27.65 -4.18
CA SER A 450 2.49 -28.28 -3.69
C SER A 450 1.73 -27.40 -2.70
N LEU A 451 0.50 -27.78 -2.34
CA LEU A 451 -0.25 -27.14 -1.25
C LEU A 451 0.44 -27.19 0.13
N LYS A 452 1.43 -28.09 0.30
CA LYS A 452 2.23 -28.20 1.52
C LYS A 452 3.52 -27.38 1.47
N SER A 453 3.85 -26.78 0.33
CA SER A 453 5.07 -26.00 0.17
C SER A 453 4.99 -24.71 0.98
N ASP A 454 6.02 -24.46 1.78
CA ASP A 454 6.13 -23.27 2.62
C ASP A 454 7.41 -22.51 2.26
N ILE A 455 7.30 -21.56 1.32
CA ILE A 455 8.43 -20.83 0.78
C ILE A 455 8.30 -19.37 1.21
N ARG A 456 9.10 -18.98 2.23
CA ARG A 456 8.97 -17.70 2.93
C ARG A 456 10.20 -16.78 2.88
N PRO A 457 10.71 -16.37 1.71
CA PRO A 457 11.76 -15.36 1.64
C PRO A 457 11.30 -14.08 2.35
N TRP A 458 12.10 -13.60 3.30
CA TRP A 458 11.78 -12.41 4.13
C TRP A 458 10.41 -12.48 4.84
N GLY A 459 9.95 -13.70 5.12
CA GLY A 459 8.67 -13.98 5.79
C GLY A 459 7.45 -14.00 4.88
N TYR A 460 7.56 -13.64 3.60
CA TYR A 460 6.43 -13.67 2.65
C TYR A 460 6.16 -15.07 2.13
N GLN A 461 5.01 -15.65 2.42
CA GLN A 461 4.57 -16.90 1.79
C GLN A 461 4.28 -16.66 0.30
N LEU A 462 4.97 -17.39 -0.58
CA LEU A 462 4.87 -17.28 -2.05
C LEU A 462 4.35 -18.56 -2.74
N ALA A 463 4.14 -19.64 -1.98
CA ALA A 463 3.66 -20.92 -2.51
C ALA A 463 2.13 -21.08 -2.42
N ALA A 464 1.42 -20.06 -1.91
CA ALA A 464 -0.02 -20.11 -1.72
C ALA A 464 -0.74 -19.37 -2.85
N HIS A 465 -1.42 -20.10 -3.74
CA HIS A 465 -2.17 -19.47 -4.83
C HIS A 465 -3.32 -18.59 -4.35
N GLY A 466 -4.05 -19.00 -3.30
CA GLY A 466 -5.15 -18.22 -2.73
C GLY A 466 -6.54 -18.86 -2.85
N HIS A 467 -6.67 -20.00 -3.53
CA HIS A 467 -7.95 -20.72 -3.63
C HIS A 467 -8.34 -21.47 -2.34
N LYS A 468 -7.37 -21.83 -1.50
CA LYS A 468 -7.58 -22.43 -0.17
C LYS A 468 -7.38 -21.39 0.93
N GLY A 469 -8.35 -21.31 1.84
CA GLY A 469 -8.31 -20.47 3.04
C GLY A 469 -8.06 -21.30 4.30
N VAL A 470 -8.18 -20.64 5.45
CA VAL A 470 -8.00 -21.25 6.77
C VAL A 470 -9.05 -22.33 7.00
N ASN A 471 -8.65 -23.49 7.54
CA ASN A 471 -9.54 -24.62 7.88
C ASN A 471 -10.45 -25.08 6.73
N GLY A 472 -9.95 -25.06 5.49
CA GLY A 472 -10.70 -25.52 4.31
C GLY A 472 -11.73 -24.52 3.76
N SER A 473 -11.79 -23.31 4.31
CA SER A 473 -12.60 -22.22 3.74
C SER A 473 -12.11 -21.79 2.36
N LYS A 474 -12.93 -21.04 1.62
CA LYS A 474 -12.49 -20.38 0.38
C LYS A 474 -11.45 -19.32 0.72
N GLY A 475 -10.33 -19.32 0.01
CA GLY A 475 -9.28 -18.34 0.25
C GLY A 475 -9.62 -16.94 -0.27
N SER A 476 -8.93 -15.97 0.33
CA SER A 476 -8.97 -14.54 0.04
C SER A 476 -7.72 -13.89 0.63
N LEU A 477 -7.30 -12.72 0.12
CA LEU A 477 -6.11 -12.04 0.62
C LEU A 477 -6.14 -11.85 2.15
N LEU A 478 -7.28 -11.44 2.70
CA LEU A 478 -7.44 -11.25 4.15
C LEU A 478 -7.37 -12.57 4.93
N SER A 479 -7.93 -13.67 4.41
CA SER A 479 -7.83 -14.96 5.08
C SER A 479 -6.39 -15.50 5.07
N LEU A 480 -5.67 -15.36 3.95
CA LEU A 480 -4.26 -15.77 3.86
C LEU A 480 -3.36 -14.87 4.72
N LYS A 481 -3.63 -13.56 4.76
CA LYS A 481 -2.96 -12.63 5.69
C LYS A 481 -3.11 -13.08 7.14
N ARG A 482 -4.31 -13.52 7.56
CA ARG A 482 -4.53 -14.03 8.92
C ARG A 482 -3.75 -15.31 9.21
N GLY A 483 -3.58 -16.17 8.21
CA GLY A 483 -2.85 -17.43 8.35
C GLY A 483 -1.32 -17.28 8.30
N PHE A 484 -0.81 -16.46 7.37
CA PHE A 484 0.62 -16.37 7.06
C PHE A 484 1.29 -15.07 7.54
N GLY A 485 0.52 -14.04 7.88
CA GLY A 485 1.03 -12.70 8.20
C GLY A 485 1.46 -11.92 6.96
N LYS A 486 2.54 -12.36 6.29
CA LYS A 486 3.01 -11.81 5.01
C LYS A 486 2.79 -12.82 3.89
N VAL A 487 2.21 -12.38 2.78
CA VAL A 487 1.85 -13.25 1.66
C VAL A 487 1.81 -12.48 0.34
N ILE A 488 2.22 -13.13 -0.74
CA ILE A 488 1.93 -12.68 -2.11
C ILE A 488 1.19 -13.84 -2.79
N MET A 489 0.00 -13.59 -3.31
CA MET A 489 -0.89 -14.60 -3.88
C MET A 489 -1.49 -14.15 -5.23
N GLY A 490 -2.00 -15.09 -6.02
CA GLY A 490 -2.80 -14.85 -7.22
C GLY A 490 -4.30 -15.06 -6.96
N HIS A 491 -4.97 -15.87 -7.77
CA HIS A 491 -6.34 -16.39 -7.64
C HIS A 491 -7.50 -15.42 -7.90
N VAL A 492 -7.42 -14.19 -7.40
CA VAL A 492 -8.56 -13.26 -7.47
C VAL A 492 -8.49 -12.29 -8.64
N HIS A 493 -7.40 -12.33 -9.42
CA HIS A 493 -7.13 -11.52 -10.63
C HIS A 493 -7.17 -10.00 -10.37
N GLN A 494 -7.29 -9.59 -9.11
CA GLN A 494 -7.47 -8.24 -8.65
C GLN A 494 -6.21 -7.82 -7.87
N PRO A 495 -5.47 -6.82 -8.37
CA PRO A 495 -4.37 -6.21 -7.63
C PRO A 495 -4.84 -5.67 -6.28
N GLU A 496 -4.24 -6.08 -5.17
CA GLU A 496 -4.59 -5.57 -3.83
C GLU A 496 -3.38 -5.54 -2.91
N ILE A 497 -3.25 -4.49 -2.10
CA ILE A 497 -2.31 -4.40 -0.97
C ILE A 497 -3.11 -4.21 0.31
N ASN A 498 -2.85 -5.06 1.31
CA ASN A 498 -3.33 -4.89 2.67
C ASN A 498 -2.16 -5.02 3.66
N GLY A 499 -1.35 -3.96 3.78
CA GLY A 499 -0.08 -4.00 4.50
C GLY A 499 0.88 -4.98 3.82
N TYR A 500 1.39 -5.98 4.56
CA TYR A 500 2.30 -7.00 4.01
C TYR A 500 1.62 -8.17 3.29
N ALA A 501 0.34 -8.04 2.94
CA ALA A 501 -0.37 -9.02 2.12
C ALA A 501 -0.66 -8.40 0.75
N ILE A 502 -0.22 -9.08 -0.31
CA ILE A 502 -0.34 -8.63 -1.69
C ILE A 502 -1.09 -9.68 -2.52
N SER A 503 -2.07 -9.24 -3.30
CA SER A 503 -2.64 -10.01 -4.39
C SER A 503 -2.12 -9.45 -5.70
N VAL A 504 -1.56 -10.30 -6.55
CA VAL A 504 -1.24 -9.95 -7.94
C VAL A 504 -2.51 -9.88 -8.78
N GLY A 505 -2.36 -9.37 -10.00
CA GLY A 505 -3.42 -9.31 -10.99
C GLY A 505 -3.51 -10.58 -11.83
N THR A 506 -3.87 -10.41 -13.10
CA THR A 506 -3.90 -11.45 -14.14
C THR A 506 -3.07 -11.05 -15.35
N SER A 507 -2.54 -12.01 -16.10
CA SER A 507 -1.92 -11.76 -17.42
C SER A 507 -2.88 -11.99 -18.58
N THR A 508 -4.17 -12.17 -18.31
CA THR A 508 -5.19 -12.49 -19.32
C THR A 508 -5.68 -11.30 -20.12
N GLU A 509 -6.33 -11.59 -21.23
CA GLU A 509 -7.31 -10.68 -21.82
C GLU A 509 -8.44 -10.41 -20.80
N ILE A 510 -8.88 -9.16 -20.72
CA ILE A 510 -9.92 -8.71 -19.77
C ILE A 510 -10.99 -7.95 -20.55
N PRO A 511 -12.29 -8.26 -20.37
CA PRO A 511 -12.84 -9.26 -19.45
C PRO A 511 -12.60 -10.70 -19.91
N LEU A 512 -12.50 -11.63 -18.97
CA LEU A 512 -12.58 -13.07 -19.24
C LEU A 512 -14.03 -13.46 -19.59
N ASP A 513 -14.24 -14.56 -20.32
CA ASP A 513 -15.56 -15.00 -20.80
C ASP A 513 -16.64 -15.01 -19.71
N TYR A 514 -16.31 -15.47 -18.49
CA TYR A 514 -17.25 -15.55 -17.37
C TYR A 514 -17.54 -14.20 -16.69
N GLN A 515 -16.79 -13.16 -17.04
CA GLN A 515 -16.93 -11.79 -16.54
C GLN A 515 -17.73 -10.90 -17.49
N GLU A 516 -18.04 -11.40 -18.70
CA GLU A 516 -18.86 -10.67 -19.64
C GLU A 516 -20.23 -10.32 -19.02
N GLY A 517 -20.68 -9.08 -19.22
CA GLY A 517 -21.92 -8.59 -18.61
C GLY A 517 -21.80 -8.10 -17.16
N GLN A 518 -20.63 -8.18 -16.51
CA GLN A 518 -20.46 -7.89 -15.09
C GLN A 518 -19.50 -6.71 -14.83
N PRO A 519 -19.68 -5.93 -13.74
CA PRO A 519 -18.65 -5.02 -13.26
C PRO A 519 -17.36 -5.77 -12.91
N GLY A 520 -16.22 -5.27 -13.37
CA GLY A 520 -14.94 -5.99 -13.27
C GLY A 520 -13.90 -5.30 -12.40
N THR A 521 -13.17 -6.07 -11.59
CA THR A 521 -11.99 -5.60 -10.84
C THR A 521 -10.68 -6.18 -11.36
N SER A 522 -10.74 -7.07 -12.35
CA SER A 522 -9.55 -7.68 -12.93
C SER A 522 -8.67 -6.64 -13.61
N MET A 523 -7.38 -6.76 -13.38
CA MET A 523 -6.36 -5.89 -13.95
C MET A 523 -5.01 -6.60 -13.92
N ALA A 524 -4.14 -6.31 -14.89
CA ALA A 524 -2.78 -6.83 -14.89
C ALA A 524 -1.90 -6.13 -13.84
N ALA A 525 -1.22 -6.93 -13.03
CA ALA A 525 -0.20 -6.48 -12.09
C ALA A 525 0.68 -7.65 -11.65
N ASN A 526 1.97 -7.37 -11.46
CA ASN A 526 2.93 -8.29 -10.89
C ASN A 526 3.46 -7.75 -9.56
N ALA A 527 4.00 -8.61 -8.71
CA ALA A 527 4.65 -8.20 -7.47
C ALA A 527 6.14 -8.56 -7.46
N VAL A 528 6.98 -7.63 -7.01
CA VAL A 528 8.41 -7.82 -6.83
C VAL A 528 8.75 -7.82 -5.34
N LEU A 529 9.59 -8.75 -4.91
CA LEU A 529 10.13 -8.84 -3.56
C LEU A 529 11.64 -8.69 -3.61
N ALA A 530 12.14 -7.57 -3.09
CA ALA A 530 13.57 -7.30 -2.95
C ALA A 530 14.11 -7.80 -1.60
N GLU A 531 15.44 -7.87 -1.50
CA GLU A 531 16.15 -8.13 -0.25
C GLU A 531 15.73 -7.15 0.87
N GLY A 532 15.74 -7.59 2.11
CA GLY A 532 15.22 -6.80 3.24
C GLY A 532 13.69 -6.87 3.39
N GLY A 533 12.99 -7.57 2.51
CA GLY A 533 11.54 -7.76 2.59
C GLY A 533 10.72 -6.58 2.06
N PHE A 534 11.31 -5.77 1.18
CA PHE A 534 10.60 -4.69 0.48
C PHE A 534 9.83 -5.29 -0.70
N ALA A 535 8.50 -5.29 -0.60
CA ALA A 535 7.63 -5.82 -1.64
C ALA A 535 6.84 -4.69 -2.31
N GLN A 536 6.79 -4.68 -3.65
CA GLN A 536 6.04 -3.70 -4.43
C GLN A 536 5.09 -4.42 -5.39
N LEU A 537 3.85 -3.94 -5.49
CA LEU A 537 2.89 -4.34 -6.51
C LEU A 537 2.95 -3.32 -7.65
N LEU A 538 3.12 -3.80 -8.88
CA LEU A 538 3.33 -3.00 -10.08
C LEU A 538 2.19 -3.26 -11.07
N PRO A 539 1.21 -2.35 -11.19
CA PRO A 539 0.17 -2.42 -12.21
C PRO A 539 0.76 -2.33 -13.62
N ILE A 540 0.18 -3.09 -14.55
CA ILE A 540 0.54 -3.08 -15.97
C ILE A 540 -0.64 -2.50 -16.74
N ILE A 541 -0.47 -1.33 -17.34
CA ILE A 541 -1.52 -0.58 -18.02
C ILE A 541 -1.13 -0.40 -19.49
N TYR A 542 -1.92 -0.98 -20.39
CA TYR A 542 -1.60 -1.05 -21.83
C TYR A 542 -0.22 -1.68 -22.11
N GLY A 543 0.21 -2.66 -21.32
CA GLY A 543 1.55 -3.27 -21.43
C GLY A 543 2.68 -2.45 -20.80
N LYS A 544 2.42 -1.22 -20.33
CA LYS A 544 3.43 -0.39 -19.65
C LYS A 544 3.38 -0.62 -18.14
N TRP A 545 4.55 -0.79 -17.54
CA TRP A 545 4.73 -1.03 -16.10
C TRP A 545 5.83 -0.16 -15.47
N LYS A 546 6.62 0.53 -16.30
CA LYS A 546 7.57 1.57 -15.91
C LYS A 546 7.48 2.77 -16.84
N ALA A 547 7.94 3.93 -16.37
CA ALA A 547 8.27 5.04 -17.26
C ALA A 547 9.45 4.67 -18.17
N ASP A 548 9.50 5.28 -19.36
CA ASP A 548 10.55 5.02 -20.35
C ASP A 548 11.91 5.54 -19.87
#